data_AF-A0A497A2Z9-F1
#
_entry.id   AF-A0A497A2Z9-F1
#
_cell.length_a   1.000
_cell.length_b   1.000
_cell.length_c   1.000
_cell.angle_alpha   90.00
_cell.angle_beta   90.00
_cell.angle_gamma   90.00
#
_symmetry.space_group_name_H-M   'P 1'
#
loop_
_entity.id
_entity.type
_entity.pdbx_description
1 polymer ?
#
loop_
_entity_poly.entity_id
_entity_poly.type
_entity_poly.pdbx_seq_one_letter_code
_entity_poly.pdbx_strand_id
1 'polypeptide(L)' 'MKQLADRLLNLIRENWLLIAFLGLLAAGFLTLRTPATPIESEQALQATLSSGQPVLVEFYANT' A
#
# COMPACT_ATOMS: atom_id res chain seq x y z
N MET A 1 -2.77 32.40 6.72
CA MET A 1 -2.61 31.08 7.38
C MET A 1 -3.81 30.68 8.24
N LYS A 2 -4.30 31.51 9.17
CA LYS A 2 -5.47 31.19 10.02
C LYS A 2 -6.74 30.77 9.25
N GLN A 3 -7.13 31.55 8.24
CA GLN A 3 -8.30 31.25 7.41
C GLN A 3 -8.23 29.90 6.68
N LEU A 4 -7.03 29.41 6.35
CA LEU A 4 -6.84 28.13 5.69
C LEU A 4 -6.96 26.97 6.70
N ALA A 5 -6.43 27.16 7.91
CA ALA A 5 -6.60 26.21 9.02
C ALA A 5 -8.07 26.06 9.42
N ASP A 6 -8.83 27.16 9.52
CA ASP A 6 -10.25 27.11 9.87
C ASP A 6 -11.07 26.37 8.82
N ARG A 7 -10.75 26.54 7.53
CA ARG A 7 -11.37 25.80 6.42
C ARG A 7 -11.05 24.31 6.48
N LEU A 8 -9.79 23.95 6.77
CA LEU A 8 -9.39 22.55 6.92
C LEU A 8 -10.06 21.89 8.13
N LEU A 9 -10.16 22.60 9.27
CA LEU A 9 -10.84 22.10 10.45
C LEU A 9 -12.33 21.88 10.21
N ASN A 10 -12.99 22.80 9.50
CA ASN A 10 -14.39 22.62 9.11
C ASN A 10 -14.56 21.43 8.17
N LEU A 11 -13.70 21.26 7.17
CA LEU A 11 -13.75 20.13 6.24
C LEU A 11 -13.55 18.79 6.97
N ILE A 12 -12.59 18.74 7.90
CA ILE A 12 -12.35 17.56 8.74
C ILE A 12 -13.57 17.26 9.62
N ARG A 13 -14.17 18.30 10.22
CA ARG A 13 -15.33 18.13 11.10
C ARG A 13 -16.58 17.66 10.34
N GLU A 14 -16.87 18.26 9.19
CA GLU A 14 -18.03 17.90 8.37
C GLU A 14 -17.91 16.49 7.79
N ASN A 15 -16.69 16.06 7.45
CA ASN A 15 -16.43 14.78 6.79
C ASN A 15 -15.69 13.78 7.68
N TRP A 16 -15.78 13.93 9.01
CA TRP A 16 -14.94 13.18 9.95
C TRP A 16 -15.08 11.67 9.79
N LEU A 17 -16.30 11.18 9.52
CA LEU A 17 -16.58 9.76 9.36
C LEU A 17 -16.02 9.22 8.05
N LEU A 18 -16.10 9.98 6.96
CA LEU A 18 -15.47 9.63 5.69
C LEU A 18 -13.94 9.58 5.83
N ILE A 19 -13.35 10.57 6.50
CA ILE A 19 -11.90 10.61 6.73
C ILE A 19 -11.47 9.43 7.61
N ALA A 20 -12.22 9.12 8.67
CA ALA A 20 -11.95 7.97 9.52
C ALA A 20 -12.04 6.65 8.73
N PHE A 21 -13.06 6.50 7.88
CA PHE A 21 -13.22 5.34 7.01
C PHE A 21 -12.06 5.18 6.02
N LEU A 22 -11.67 6.26 5.33
CA LEU A 22 -10.51 6.26 4.43
C LEU A 22 -9.21 5.97 5.19
N GLY A 23 -9.06 6.53 6.40
CA GLY A 23 -7.94 6.24 7.28
C GLY A 23 -7.87 4.77 7.69
N LEU A 24 -9.02 4.16 7.99
CA LEU A 24 -9.11 2.73 8.30
C LEU A 24 -8.74 1.87 7.08
N LEU A 25 -9.23 2.20 5.89
CA LEU A 25 -8.85 1.50 4.65
C LEU A 25 -7.35 1.63 4.37
N ALA A 26 -6.77 2.82 4.52
CA ALA A 26 -5.34 3.05 4.33
C ALA A 26 -4.51 2.25 5.36
N ALA A 27 -4.91 2.24 6.63
CA ALA A 27 -4.26 1.44 7.66
C ALA A 27 -4.38 -0.06 7.38
N GLY A 28 -5.55 -0.52 6.95
CA GLY A 28 -5.78 -1.91 6.54
C GLY A 28 -4.87 -2.30 5.37
N PHE A 29 -4.78 -1.46 4.35
CA PHE A 29 -3.87 -1.69 3.23
C PHE A 29 -2.41 -1.75 3.68
N LEU A 30 -1.94 -0.81 4.51
CA LEU A 30 -0.55 -0.79 4.96
C LEU A 30 -0.19 -1.98 5.86
N THR A 31 -1.14 -2.48 6.65
CA THR A 31 -0.92 -3.60 7.57
C THR A 31 -1.06 -4.96 6.90
N LEU A 32 -1.95 -5.09 5.91
CA LEU A 32 -2.24 -6.34 5.23
C LEU A 32 -1.52 -6.51 3.89
N ARG A 33 -0.89 -5.45 3.34
CA ARG A 33 -0.17 -5.58 2.07
C ARG A 33 1.02 -6.53 2.19
N THR A 34 1.17 -7.39 1.20
CA THR A 34 2.38 -8.19 1.03
C THR A 34 3.49 -7.30 0.45
N PRO A 35 4.67 -7.19 1.10
CA PRO A 35 5.78 -6.45 0.54
C PRO A 35 6.37 -7.16 -0.68
N ALA A 36 6.73 -6.40 -1.71
CA ALA A 36 7.46 -6.93 -2.85
C ALA A 36 8.86 -7.37 -2.42
N THR A 37 9.29 -8.54 -2.91
CA THR A 37 10.65 -9.06 -2.71
C THR A 37 11.35 -9.06 -4.06
N PRO A 38 12.45 -8.32 -4.24
CA PRO A 38 13.18 -8.31 -5.51
C PRO A 38 13.81 -9.68 -5.75
N ILE A 39 13.72 -10.16 -6.99
CA ILE A 39 14.37 -11.40 -7.42
C ILE A 39 15.60 -11.00 -8.22
N GLU A 40 16.77 -11.22 -7.63
CA GLU A 40 18.05 -10.73 -8.19
C GLU A 40 18.68 -11.68 -9.23
N SER A 41 18.19 -12.93 -9.34
CA SER A 41 18.73 -13.91 -10.27
C SER A 41 17.72 -14.98 -10.68
N GLU A 42 18.00 -15.65 -11.80
CA GLU A 42 17.22 -16.81 -12.26
C GLU A 42 17.26 -17.96 -11.25
N GLN A 43 18.40 -18.17 -10.57
CA GLN A 43 18.52 -19.21 -9.54
C GLN A 43 17.63 -18.90 -8.34
N ALA A 44 17.54 -17.64 -7.92
CA ALA A 44 16.65 -17.21 -6.85
C ALA A 44 15.17 -17.42 -7.24
N LEU A 45 14.80 -17.08 -8.47
CA LEU A 45 13.47 -17.35 -9.00
C LEU A 45 13.13 -18.84 -8.94
N GLN A 46 14.02 -19.70 -9.45
CA GLN A 46 13.81 -21.14 -9.52
C GLN A 46 13.65 -21.75 -8.11
N ALA A 47 14.44 -21.29 -7.14
CA ALA A 47 14.32 -21.71 -5.76
C ALA A 47 12.94 -21.34 -5.16
N THR A 48 12.46 -20.13 -5.42
CA THR A 48 11.14 -19.67 -4.96
C THR A 48 10.00 -20.46 -5.62
N LEU A 49 10.08 -20.73 -6.93
CA LEU A 49 9.07 -21.53 -7.65
C LEU A 49 9.05 -22.99 -7.20
N SER A 50 10.20 -23.53 -6.78
CA SER A 50 10.31 -24.92 -6.33
C SER A 50 9.87 -25.12 -4.86
N SER A 51 9.50 -24.04 -4.16
CA SER A 51 9.10 -24.09 -2.74
C SER A 51 7.72 -24.71 -2.48
N GLY A 52 6.95 -25.01 -3.54
CA GLY A 52 5.64 -25.66 -3.45
C GLY A 52 4.51 -24.75 -2.96
N GLN A 53 4.77 -23.46 -2.76
CA GLN A 53 3.74 -22.45 -2.48
C GLN A 53 3.36 -21.68 -3.75
N PRO A 54 2.11 -21.22 -3.88
CA PRO A 54 1.72 -20.29 -4.94
C PRO A 54 2.47 -18.97 -4.80
N VAL A 55 3.10 -18.50 -5.87
CA VAL A 55 3.87 -17.25 -5.91
C VAL A 55 3.37 -16.38 -7.06
N LEU A 56 3.17 -15.09 -6.80
CA LEU A 56 2.95 -14.07 -7.82
C LEU A 56 4.31 -13.48 -8.21
N VAL A 57 4.64 -13.50 -9.50
CA VAL A 57 5.86 -12.91 -10.05
C VAL A 57 5.45 -11.80 -11.01
N GLU A 58 5.92 -10.59 -10.73
CA GLU A 58 5.65 -9.41 -11.56
C GLU A 58 6.89 -9.07 -12.39
N PHE A 59 6.75 -9.07 -13.71
CA PHE A 59 7.81 -8.66 -14.63
C PHE A 59 7.55 -7.23 -15.08
N TYR A 60 8.48 -6.33 -14.77
CA TYR A 60 8.43 -4.94 -15.20
C TYR A 60 9.81 -4.50 -15.67
N ALA A 61 9.84 -3.64 -16.69
CA ALA A 61 11.04 -2.97 -17.17
C ALA A 61 10.87 -1.48 -16.91
N ASN A 62 11.68 -0.93 -15.99
CA ASN A 62 11.79 0.51 -15.86
C ASN A 62 12.72 1.00 -16.98
N THR A 63 12.14 1.58 -18.03
CA THR A 63 12.88 2.39 -19.01
C THR A 63 13.36 3.68 -18.38
#